data_AF-A0A0N8E0H7-F1
#
_entry.id   AF-A0A0N8E0H7-F1
#
_cell.length_a   1.000
_cell.length_b   1.000
_cell.length_c   1.000
_cell.angle_alpha   90.00
_cell.angle_beta   90.00
_cell.angle_gamma   90.00
#
_symmetry.space_group_name_H-M   'P 1'
#
loop_
_entity.id
_entity.type
_entity.pdbx_description
1 polymer ?
#
loop_
_entity_poly.entity_id
_entity_poly.type
_entity_poly.pdbx_seq_one_letter_code
_entity_poly.pdbx_strand_id
1 'polypeptide(L)'
;MKGIQSQKVINVEVLKKQTSRLTREQLNPYLKEYVEKYGTKDYHGEANEINILCSNVESITFHDDTNMEGIMPVCYGTVEHQYHIFTIEDSGPELQELDDKEDEVPAATHWQLPSSEFHGLWETLIYDNNVKMQLLNFVQTTMLFSDRGVNSNIISWNRVVLLHGPPGTGKTSLCRALAHKMAIRLSHRYSNSQLVEINSHSLFSKWFSESGKLVMKMFAKIQELIEDPDCLVTVLIDEVESLARARQSASSNNEPSDSVRVVNALLTQIDQIKRYCSSNYVRQVRL
;
A
#
# COMPACT_ATOMS: atom_id res chain seq x y z
N MET A 1 17.40 36.41 2.45
CA MET A 1 16.88 35.02 2.47
C MET A 1 15.38 35.10 2.22
N LYS A 2 14.93 34.88 0.97
CA LYS A 2 13.50 34.75 0.68
C LYS A 2 13.06 33.43 1.31
N GLY A 3 12.16 33.49 2.28
CA GLY A 3 11.54 32.30 2.85
C GLY A 3 10.96 31.47 1.72
N ILE A 4 11.28 30.18 1.71
CA ILE A 4 10.64 29.20 0.83
C ILE A 4 9.16 29.23 1.24
N GLN A 5 8.32 29.96 0.50
CA GLN A 5 6.88 29.83 0.65
C GLN A 5 6.59 28.37 0.32
N SER A 6 6.19 27.59 1.33
CA SER A 6 5.72 26.23 1.14
C SER A 6 4.50 26.31 0.23
N GLN A 7 4.68 26.00 -1.05
CA GLN A 7 3.58 25.94 -2.00
C GLN A 7 2.64 24.83 -1.52
N LYS A 8 1.38 25.18 -1.26
CA LYS A 8 0.39 24.22 -0.78
C LYS A 8 0.09 23.26 -1.94
N VAL A 9 0.30 21.96 -1.71
CA VAL A 9 -0.04 20.90 -2.67
C VAL A 9 -1.33 20.25 -2.21
N ILE A 10 -2.34 20.21 -3.09
CA ILE A 10 -3.58 19.47 -2.87
C ILE A 10 -3.53 18.19 -3.68
N ASN A 11 -3.77 17.06 -3.02
CA ASN A 11 -3.85 15.76 -3.67
C ASN A 11 -5.26 15.55 -4.21
N VAL A 12 -5.37 15.30 -5.51
CA VAL A 12 -6.65 15.12 -6.21
C VAL A 12 -6.72 13.68 -6.68
N GLU A 13 -7.60 12.90 -6.08
CA GLU A 13 -7.82 11.49 -6.42
C GLU A 13 -8.96 11.39 -7.43
N VAL A 14 -8.66 10.88 -8.62
CA VAL A 14 -9.58 10.81 -9.76
C VAL A 14 -9.85 9.34 -10.07
N LEU A 15 -11.06 8.89 -9.73
CA LEU A 15 -11.52 7.55 -10.07
C LEU A 15 -12.02 7.53 -11.51
N LYS A 16 -11.31 6.82 -12.37
CA LYS A 16 -11.64 6.63 -13.77
C LYS A 16 -12.58 5.43 -13.93
N LYS A 17 -13.57 5.55 -14.81
CA LYS A 17 -14.45 4.44 -15.20
C LYS A 17 -13.64 3.37 -15.93
N GLN A 18 -13.86 2.09 -15.63
CA GLN A 18 -13.19 0.97 -16.32
C GLN A 18 -13.42 0.98 -17.85
N THR A 19 -14.56 1.49 -18.31
CA THR A 19 -14.87 1.60 -19.75
C THR A 19 -14.08 2.70 -20.47
N SER A 20 -13.44 3.62 -19.73
CA SER A 20 -12.73 4.75 -20.30
C SER A 20 -11.37 4.36 -20.87
N ARG A 21 -11.07 4.83 -22.08
CA ARG A 21 -9.79 4.63 -22.76
C ARG A 21 -8.87 5.85 -22.72
N LEU A 22 -9.27 6.91 -22.02
CA LEU A 22 -8.47 8.12 -21.96
C LEU A 22 -7.21 7.91 -21.12
N THR A 23 -6.10 8.46 -21.61
CA THR A 23 -4.82 8.50 -20.90
C THR A 23 -4.81 9.63 -19.88
N ARG A 24 -3.87 9.57 -18.93
CA ARG A 24 -3.68 10.64 -17.94
C ARG A 24 -3.39 12.00 -18.59
N GLU A 25 -2.56 12.02 -19.64
CA GLU A 25 -2.19 13.26 -20.32
C GLU A 25 -3.40 13.90 -21.01
N GLN A 26 -4.35 13.09 -21.48
CA GLN A 26 -5.59 13.56 -22.10
C GLN A 26 -6.62 14.05 -21.08
N LEU A 27 -6.64 13.51 -19.86
CA LEU A 27 -7.56 13.94 -18.80
C LEU A 27 -7.11 15.21 -18.07
N ASN A 28 -5.79 15.42 -17.94
CA ASN A 28 -5.21 16.55 -17.20
C ASN A 28 -5.76 17.93 -17.59
N PRO A 29 -5.95 18.30 -18.88
CA PRO A 29 -6.51 19.59 -19.25
C PRO A 29 -7.94 19.80 -18.73
N TYR A 30 -8.78 18.76 -18.82
CA TYR A 30 -10.16 18.82 -18.35
C TYR A 30 -10.26 18.88 -16.83
N LEU A 31 -9.35 18.21 -16.13
CA LEU A 31 -9.26 18.29 -14.67
C LEU A 31 -8.81 19.69 -14.20
N LYS A 32 -7.92 20.35 -14.94
CA LYS A 32 -7.54 21.74 -14.67
C LYS A 32 -8.71 22.70 -14.90
N GLU A 33 -9.42 22.56 -16.03
CA GLU A 33 -10.63 23.34 -16.33
C GLU A 33 -11.70 23.16 -15.24
N TYR A 34 -11.88 21.93 -14.73
CA TYR A 34 -12.78 21.64 -13.63
C TYR A 34 -12.40 22.41 -12.36
N VAL A 35 -11.13 22.35 -11.95
CA VAL A 35 -10.64 23.05 -10.76
C VAL A 35 -10.73 24.56 -10.90
N GLU A 36 -10.45 25.11 -12.09
CA GLU A 36 -10.59 26.55 -12.35
C GLU A 36 -12.06 27.03 -12.25
N LYS A 37 -13.01 26.19 -12.67
CA LYS A 37 -14.42 26.54 -12.70
C LYS A 37 -15.15 26.30 -11.38
N TYR A 38 -14.81 25.23 -10.67
CA TYR A 38 -15.54 24.77 -9.48
C TYR A 38 -14.73 24.82 -8.18
N GLY A 39 -13.43 25.09 -8.27
CA GLY A 39 -12.52 25.02 -7.13
C GLY A 39 -12.32 23.59 -6.64
N THR A 40 -12.11 23.44 -5.33
CA THR A 40 -11.83 22.16 -4.65
C THR A 40 -13.11 21.52 -4.12
N LYS A 41 -14.09 21.31 -5.00
CA LYS A 41 -15.37 20.67 -4.66
C LYS A 41 -15.38 19.23 -5.16
N ASP A 42 -15.70 18.28 -4.28
CA ASP A 42 -15.77 16.87 -4.65
C ASP A 42 -16.85 16.61 -5.72
N TYR A 43 -16.53 15.69 -6.63
CA TYR A 43 -17.39 15.24 -7.72
C TYR A 43 -17.74 13.77 -7.54
N HIS A 44 -19.04 13.43 -7.63
CA HIS A 44 -19.54 12.04 -7.49
C HIS A 44 -20.54 11.67 -8.60
N GLY A 45 -20.34 12.16 -9.83
CA GLY A 45 -21.12 11.69 -10.98
C GLY A 45 -22.50 12.34 -11.17
N GLU A 46 -22.99 13.18 -10.26
CA GLU A 46 -24.28 13.86 -10.41
C GLU A 46 -24.16 15.26 -11.04
N ALA A 47 -24.85 15.41 -12.18
CA ALA A 47 -25.26 16.62 -12.90
C ALA A 47 -24.24 17.41 -13.76
N ASN A 48 -24.39 17.25 -15.09
CA ASN A 48 -24.35 18.29 -16.14
C ASN A 48 -23.06 19.06 -16.51
N GLU A 49 -21.84 18.60 -16.19
CA GLU A 49 -20.64 19.43 -16.42
C GLU A 49 -19.45 18.68 -17.03
N ILE A 50 -18.85 19.27 -18.09
CA ILE A 50 -17.82 18.73 -19.00
C ILE A 50 -18.12 17.30 -19.50
N ASN A 51 -18.73 17.19 -20.70
CA ASN A 51 -19.12 15.92 -21.34
C ASN A 51 -18.06 14.81 -21.28
N ILE A 52 -16.79 15.19 -21.36
CA ILE A 52 -15.66 14.24 -21.36
C ILE A 52 -15.41 13.69 -19.95
N LEU A 53 -15.50 14.50 -18.89
CA LEU A 53 -15.33 14.01 -17.52
C LEU A 53 -16.50 13.11 -17.13
N CYS A 54 -17.75 13.51 -17.38
CA CYS A 54 -18.92 12.67 -17.08
C CYS A 54 -18.88 11.28 -17.76
N SER A 55 -18.34 11.20 -18.98
CA SER A 55 -18.25 9.93 -19.71
C SER A 55 -17.09 9.05 -19.26
N ASN A 56 -16.06 9.59 -18.62
CA ASN A 56 -14.80 8.87 -18.35
C ASN A 56 -14.40 8.79 -16.86
N VAL A 57 -14.92 9.68 -16.02
CA VAL A 57 -14.59 9.80 -14.60
C VAL A 57 -15.83 9.49 -13.78
N GLU A 58 -15.64 8.74 -12.71
CA GLU A 58 -16.69 8.36 -11.76
C GLU A 58 -16.73 9.32 -10.58
N SER A 59 -15.57 9.61 -9.99
CA SER A 59 -15.45 10.56 -8.89
C SER A 59 -14.13 11.33 -8.91
N ILE A 60 -14.16 12.54 -8.33
CA ILE A 60 -12.97 13.38 -8.07
C ILE A 60 -13.06 13.78 -6.61
N THR A 61 -12.04 13.44 -5.81
CA THR A 61 -11.97 13.79 -4.39
C THR A 61 -10.72 14.58 -4.07
N PHE A 62 -10.86 15.62 -3.27
CA PHE A 62 -9.78 16.51 -2.90
C PHE A 62 -9.31 16.22 -1.47
N HIS A 63 -8.02 15.93 -1.32
CA HIS A 63 -7.39 15.62 -0.03
C HIS A 63 -6.36 16.70 0.32
N ASP A 64 -6.61 17.40 1.43
CA ASP A 64 -5.65 18.33 2.02
C ASP A 64 -4.87 17.62 3.13
N ASP A 65 -3.66 17.17 2.79
CA ASP A 65 -2.80 16.42 3.70
C ASP A 65 -2.03 17.35 4.69
N THR A 66 -2.26 18.68 4.66
CA THR A 66 -1.50 19.67 5.45
C THR A 66 -1.94 19.81 6.91
N ASN A 67 -2.85 18.96 7.40
CA ASN A 67 -3.17 18.82 8.82
C ASN A 67 -3.76 20.08 9.50
N MET A 68 -4.30 21.04 8.74
CA MET A 68 -5.13 22.09 9.33
C MET A 68 -6.54 21.56 9.55
N GLU A 69 -6.90 21.36 10.81
CA GLU A 69 -8.27 21.12 11.23
C GLU A 69 -9.22 22.17 10.63
N GLY A 70 -10.22 21.71 9.91
CA GLY A 70 -11.42 22.48 9.61
C GLY A 70 -11.35 23.36 8.36
N ILE A 71 -12.20 22.99 7.39
CA ILE A 71 -12.60 23.76 6.20
C ILE A 71 -11.45 23.95 5.21
N MET A 72 -11.53 23.26 4.06
CA MET A 72 -10.73 23.63 2.89
C MET A 72 -10.96 25.13 2.63
N PRO A 73 -9.94 25.99 2.78
CA PRO A 73 -10.12 27.39 2.46
C PRO A 73 -10.40 27.48 0.96
N VAL A 74 -11.45 28.21 0.58
CA VAL A 74 -11.64 28.63 -0.81
C VAL A 74 -10.39 29.44 -1.19
N CYS A 75 -9.44 28.80 -1.88
CA CYS A 75 -8.08 29.31 -2.00
C CYS A 75 -8.00 30.45 -3.04
N TYR A 76 -7.70 31.66 -2.58
CA TYR A 76 -7.33 32.83 -3.40
C TYR A 76 -5.83 32.86 -3.77
N GLY A 77 -5.15 31.72 -3.85
CA GLY A 77 -3.69 31.62 -4.09
C GLY A 77 -3.31 30.50 -5.07
N THR A 78 -2.08 30.53 -5.59
CA THR A 78 -1.52 29.50 -6.49
C THR A 78 -1.27 28.20 -5.73
N VAL A 79 -2.30 27.36 -5.65
CA VAL A 79 -2.22 25.99 -5.14
C VAL A 79 -1.77 25.06 -6.27
N GLU A 80 -0.84 24.16 -5.97
CA GLU A 80 -0.46 23.10 -6.90
C GLU A 80 -1.36 21.88 -6.70
N HIS A 81 -1.95 21.37 -7.78
CA HIS A 81 -2.81 20.19 -7.75
C HIS A 81 -2.03 18.98 -8.26
N GLN A 82 -1.88 17.98 -7.41
CA GLN A 82 -1.27 16.71 -7.78
C GLN A 82 -2.38 15.69 -8.07
N TYR A 83 -2.55 15.34 -9.35
CA TYR A 83 -3.59 14.43 -9.79
C TYR A 83 -3.12 12.97 -9.74
N HIS A 84 -3.88 12.14 -9.05
CA HIS A 84 -3.71 10.69 -8.95
C HIS A 84 -4.88 10.02 -9.67
N ILE A 85 -4.66 9.61 -10.92
CA ILE A 85 -5.70 9.00 -11.76
C ILE A 85 -5.55 7.48 -11.65
N PHE A 86 -6.62 6.81 -11.22
CA PHE A 86 -6.62 5.36 -11.02
C PHE A 86 -7.96 4.75 -11.46
N THR A 87 -7.93 3.45 -11.70
CA THR A 87 -9.11 2.61 -11.90
C THR A 87 -9.17 1.61 -10.76
N ILE A 88 -10.37 1.23 -10.35
CA ILE A 88 -10.55 0.17 -9.35
C ILE A 88 -10.62 -1.17 -10.05
N GLU A 89 -9.88 -2.14 -9.52
CA GLU A 89 -9.91 -3.54 -9.92
C GLU A 89 -11.02 -4.27 -9.15
N ASP A 90 -11.89 -4.94 -9.91
CA ASP A 90 -12.97 -5.78 -9.37
C ASP A 90 -12.60 -7.27 -9.27
N SER A 91 -11.33 -7.60 -9.55
CA SER A 91 -10.79 -8.91 -9.23
C SER A 91 -10.77 -9.09 -7.70
N GLY A 92 -11.51 -10.08 -7.21
CA GLY A 92 -11.49 -10.47 -5.80
C GLY A 92 -10.15 -11.07 -5.36
N PRO A 93 -10.05 -11.50 -4.09
CA PRO A 93 -8.86 -12.13 -3.55
C PRO A 93 -8.47 -13.39 -4.33
N GLU A 94 -7.22 -13.45 -4.76
CA GLU A 94 -6.61 -14.67 -5.29
C GLU A 94 -5.96 -15.43 -4.14
N LEU A 95 -6.37 -16.68 -3.97
CA LEU A 95 -5.81 -17.57 -2.96
C LEU A 95 -4.54 -18.21 -3.52
N GLN A 96 -3.40 -17.97 -2.87
CA GLN A 96 -2.14 -18.58 -3.27
C GLN A 96 -1.98 -19.95 -2.64
N GLU A 97 -2.26 -20.97 -3.43
CA GLU A 97 -1.93 -22.35 -3.16
C GLU A 97 -0.44 -22.61 -3.49
N LEU A 98 0.21 -23.45 -2.68
CA LEU A 98 1.64 -23.74 -2.80
C LEU A 98 1.93 -25.12 -3.37
N ASP A 99 0.97 -26.05 -3.35
CA ASP A 99 1.01 -27.36 -4.02
C ASP A 99 -0.36 -27.72 -4.65
N ASP A 100 -0.35 -28.50 -5.73
CA ASP A 100 -1.54 -28.91 -6.53
C ASP A 100 -2.43 -29.97 -5.84
N LYS A 101 -2.33 -30.12 -4.52
CA LYS A 101 -3.12 -31.13 -3.78
C LYS A 101 -4.45 -30.53 -3.37
N GLU A 102 -5.54 -31.22 -3.71
CA GLU A 102 -6.95 -30.80 -3.55
C GLU A 102 -7.39 -30.43 -2.11
N ASP A 103 -6.55 -30.66 -1.09
CA ASP A 103 -6.86 -30.44 0.33
C ASP A 103 -6.01 -29.33 1.00
N GLU A 104 -5.22 -28.56 0.25
CA GLU A 104 -4.36 -27.52 0.84
C GLU A 104 -5.06 -26.19 1.07
N VAL A 105 -4.91 -25.66 2.28
CA VAL A 105 -5.43 -24.32 2.62
C VAL A 105 -4.42 -23.26 2.18
N PRO A 106 -4.85 -22.17 1.53
CA PRO A 106 -3.96 -21.17 0.96
C PRO A 106 -3.00 -20.56 2.00
N ALA A 107 -1.76 -20.34 1.56
CA ALA A 107 -0.69 -19.83 2.41
C ALA A 107 -0.73 -18.30 2.54
N ALA A 108 -1.23 -17.62 1.51
CA ALA A 108 -1.39 -16.18 1.46
C ALA A 108 -2.58 -15.82 0.58
N THR A 109 -3.13 -14.64 0.79
CA THR A 109 -4.17 -14.05 -0.06
C THR A 109 -3.60 -12.86 -0.80
N HIS A 110 -3.92 -12.74 -2.07
CA HIS A 110 -3.38 -11.73 -2.99
C HIS A 110 -4.51 -10.83 -3.50
N TRP A 111 -4.25 -9.53 -3.54
CA TRP A 111 -5.15 -8.55 -4.17
C TRP A 111 -4.37 -7.64 -5.12
N GLN A 112 -4.96 -7.41 -6.29
CA GLN A 112 -4.59 -6.29 -7.15
C GLN A 112 -5.08 -4.99 -6.51
N LEU A 113 -4.24 -3.97 -6.49
CA LEU A 113 -4.58 -2.65 -5.96
C LEU A 113 -4.56 -1.58 -7.07
N PRO A 114 -5.49 -0.61 -7.04
CA PRO A 114 -6.54 -0.40 -6.04
C PRO A 114 -7.75 -1.36 -6.21
N SER A 115 -8.11 -2.12 -5.17
CA SER A 115 -9.24 -3.08 -5.17
C SER A 115 -10.57 -2.45 -4.74
N SER A 116 -11.70 -2.91 -5.30
CA SER A 116 -13.05 -2.49 -4.89
C SER A 116 -13.37 -2.89 -3.45
N GLU A 117 -12.79 -3.98 -2.92
CA GLU A 117 -13.00 -4.42 -1.53
C GLU A 117 -12.51 -3.40 -0.50
N PHE A 118 -11.52 -2.58 -0.86
CA PHE A 118 -10.92 -1.58 0.03
C PHE A 118 -11.34 -0.15 -0.30
N HIS A 119 -12.21 0.02 -1.30
CA HIS A 119 -12.70 1.34 -1.68
C HIS A 119 -13.52 1.97 -0.53
N GLY A 120 -13.19 3.19 -0.14
CA GLY A 120 -13.81 3.89 0.99
C GLY A 120 -13.35 3.43 2.38
N LEU A 121 -12.53 2.37 2.48
CA LEU A 121 -12.07 1.84 3.77
C LEU A 121 -11.22 2.87 4.53
N TRP A 122 -10.43 3.68 3.83
CA TRP A 122 -9.60 4.72 4.43
C TRP A 122 -10.41 5.80 5.15
N GLU A 123 -11.54 6.19 4.58
CA GLU A 123 -12.43 7.23 5.07
C GLU A 123 -13.27 6.73 6.26
N THR A 124 -13.71 5.47 6.23
CA THR A 124 -14.48 4.85 7.33
C THR A 124 -13.70 4.63 8.62
N LEU A 125 -12.38 4.51 8.54
CA LEU A 125 -11.52 4.34 9.70
C LEU A 125 -11.27 5.68 10.39
N ILE A 126 -11.89 5.89 11.55
CA ILE A 126 -11.76 7.11 12.34
C ILE A 126 -10.82 6.84 13.52
N TYR A 127 -9.79 7.66 13.65
CA TYR A 127 -8.84 7.66 14.76
C TYR A 127 -8.73 9.08 15.29
N ASP A 128 -8.68 9.24 16.62
CA ASP A 128 -8.55 10.56 17.26
C ASP A 128 -7.20 11.23 16.93
N ASN A 129 -6.19 10.40 16.66
CA ASN A 129 -4.86 10.83 16.29
C ASN A 129 -4.70 10.87 14.77
N ASN A 130 -3.78 11.72 14.30
CA ASN A 130 -3.36 11.81 12.90
C ASN A 130 -2.52 10.61 12.41
N VAL A 131 -2.74 9.41 12.99
CA VAL A 131 -1.98 8.18 12.69
C VAL A 131 -2.07 7.82 11.21
N LYS A 132 -3.24 7.98 10.58
CA LYS A 132 -3.44 7.72 9.15
C LYS A 132 -2.47 8.56 8.31
N MET A 133 -2.44 9.86 8.55
CA MET A 133 -1.56 10.77 7.82
C MET A 133 -0.09 10.57 8.14
N GLN A 134 0.25 10.28 9.39
CA GLN A 134 1.63 9.96 9.78
C GLN A 134 2.14 8.71 9.06
N LEU A 135 1.33 7.66 8.96
CA LEU A 135 1.67 6.43 8.24
C LEU A 135 1.83 6.70 6.73
N LEU A 136 0.88 7.42 6.13
CA LEU A 136 0.95 7.74 4.71
C LEU A 136 2.19 8.57 4.37
N ASN A 137 2.47 9.61 5.15
CA ASN A 137 3.65 10.46 5.00
C ASN A 137 4.95 9.69 5.22
N PHE A 138 4.99 8.77 6.19
CA PHE A 138 6.13 7.90 6.42
C PHE A 138 6.45 7.05 5.19
N VAL A 139 5.43 6.42 4.59
CA VAL A 139 5.66 5.58 3.42
C VAL A 139 6.02 6.40 2.18
N GLN A 140 5.37 7.54 1.95
CA GLN A 140 5.74 8.46 0.86
C GLN A 140 7.19 8.94 0.98
N THR A 141 7.62 9.32 2.20
CA THR A 141 9.00 9.74 2.46
C THR A 141 9.98 8.60 2.25
N THR A 142 9.62 7.40 2.69
CA THR A 142 10.39 6.17 2.49
C THR A 142 10.59 5.88 0.99
N MET A 143 9.53 6.04 0.20
CA MET A 143 9.59 5.87 -1.25
C MET A 143 10.46 6.95 -1.91
N LEU A 144 10.32 8.21 -1.48
CA LEU A 144 11.16 9.31 -1.95
C LEU A 144 12.66 9.06 -1.68
N PHE A 145 13.01 8.57 -0.49
CA PHE A 145 14.39 8.21 -0.17
C PHE A 145 14.91 7.07 -1.04
N SER A 146 14.04 6.09 -1.31
CA SER A 146 14.31 4.97 -2.22
C SER A 146 14.61 5.45 -3.64
N ASP A 147 13.79 6.35 -4.20
CA ASP A 147 13.97 6.89 -5.54
C ASP A 147 15.22 7.78 -5.65
N ARG A 148 15.56 8.50 -4.57
CA ARG A 148 16.77 9.33 -4.49
C ARG A 148 18.06 8.55 -4.19
N GLY A 149 17.98 7.23 -4.02
CA GLY A 149 19.15 6.38 -3.75
C GLY A 149 19.84 6.71 -2.43
N VAL A 150 19.09 7.16 -1.41
CA VAL A 150 19.66 7.52 -0.10
C VAL A 150 20.27 6.28 0.55
N ASN A 151 21.55 6.38 0.91
CA ASN A 151 22.28 5.29 1.53
C ASN A 151 21.68 4.93 2.91
N SER A 152 21.09 3.74 2.99
CA SER A 152 20.43 3.23 4.20
C SER A 152 21.38 2.97 5.37
N ASN A 153 22.69 2.85 5.12
CA ASN A 153 23.69 2.70 6.17
C ASN A 153 24.02 4.04 6.85
N ILE A 154 23.74 5.18 6.20
CA ILE A 154 23.95 6.52 6.74
C ILE A 154 22.66 7.02 7.38
N ILE A 155 21.56 6.92 6.64
CA ILE A 155 20.22 7.29 7.11
C ILE A 155 19.42 6.00 7.17
N SER A 156 19.21 5.48 8.38
CA SER A 156 18.41 4.27 8.56
C SER A 156 16.94 4.59 8.30
N TRP A 157 16.42 4.11 7.17
CA TRP A 157 15.00 4.08 6.87
C TRP A 157 14.60 2.65 6.54
N ASN A 158 13.60 2.13 7.25
CA ASN A 158 13.16 0.75 7.14
C ASN A 158 11.78 0.72 6.50
N ARG A 159 11.59 -0.14 5.50
CA ARG A 159 10.29 -0.35 4.83
C ARG A 159 9.32 -1.22 5.65
N VAL A 160 9.43 -1.16 6.98
CA VAL A 160 8.65 -1.99 7.90
C VAL A 160 7.85 -1.10 8.81
N VAL A 161 6.54 -1.33 8.86
CA VAL A 161 5.61 -0.68 9.78
C VAL A 161 5.06 -1.75 10.71
N LEU A 162 5.08 -1.50 12.02
CA LEU A 162 4.48 -2.37 13.02
C LEU A 162 3.34 -1.60 13.70
N LEU A 163 2.12 -2.12 13.56
CA LEU A 163 0.95 -1.62 14.29
C LEU A 163 0.65 -2.53 15.47
N HIS A 164 0.50 -1.95 16.66
CA HIS A 164 0.15 -2.68 17.87
C HIS A 164 -1.00 -2.00 18.61
N GLY A 165 -1.79 -2.79 19.32
CA GLY A 165 -2.94 -2.30 20.09
C GLY A 165 -3.95 -3.42 20.37
N PRO A 166 -4.95 -3.17 21.22
CA PRO A 166 -6.00 -4.13 21.54
C PRO A 166 -6.67 -4.76 20.30
N PRO A 167 -7.20 -5.99 20.38
CA PRO A 167 -8.00 -6.56 19.30
C PRO A 167 -9.22 -5.68 19.00
N GLY A 168 -9.67 -5.64 17.74
CA GLY A 168 -10.83 -4.86 17.32
C GLY A 168 -10.58 -3.37 17.04
N THR A 169 -9.35 -2.86 17.15
CA THR A 169 -9.02 -1.44 16.86
C THR A 169 -8.78 -1.15 15.37
N GLY A 170 -9.19 -2.05 14.47
CA GLY A 170 -9.07 -1.85 13.01
C GLY A 170 -7.64 -1.90 12.46
N LYS A 171 -6.66 -2.53 13.13
CA LYS A 171 -5.25 -2.59 12.66
C LYS A 171 -5.11 -3.21 11.27
N THR A 172 -5.70 -4.38 11.05
CA THR A 172 -5.68 -5.07 9.75
C THR A 172 -6.39 -4.23 8.68
N SER A 173 -7.54 -3.66 9.01
CA SER A 173 -8.27 -2.74 8.13
C SER A 173 -7.44 -1.50 7.77
N LEU A 174 -6.71 -0.92 8.72
CA LEU A 174 -5.83 0.23 8.49
C LEU A 174 -4.65 -0.14 7.57
N CYS A 175 -4.07 -1.33 7.73
CA CYS A 175 -3.03 -1.81 6.80
C CYS A 175 -3.57 -1.96 5.37
N ARG A 176 -4.74 -2.59 5.19
CA ARG A 176 -5.39 -2.75 3.87
C ARG A 176 -5.74 -1.40 3.25
N ALA A 177 -6.32 -0.50 4.04
CA ALA A 177 -6.64 0.86 3.62
C ALA A 177 -5.39 1.66 3.23
N LEU A 178 -4.30 1.53 4.02
CA LEU A 178 -3.03 2.17 3.72
C LEU A 178 -2.44 1.64 2.40
N ALA A 179 -2.46 0.33 2.18
CA ALA A 179 -1.99 -0.28 0.94
C ALA A 179 -2.79 0.24 -0.28
N HIS A 180 -4.12 0.26 -0.18
CA HIS A 180 -5.00 0.82 -1.21
C HIS A 180 -4.71 2.31 -1.46
N LYS A 181 -4.60 3.13 -0.41
CA LYS A 181 -4.29 4.56 -0.53
C LYS A 181 -2.92 4.78 -1.15
N MET A 182 -1.91 3.97 -0.80
CA MET A 182 -0.58 4.05 -1.39
C MET A 182 -0.57 3.72 -2.88
N ALA A 183 -1.30 2.69 -3.31
CA ALA A 183 -1.44 2.35 -4.74
C ALA A 183 -1.99 3.54 -5.54
N ILE A 184 -2.96 4.28 -4.96
CA ILE A 184 -3.50 5.50 -5.57
C ILE A 184 -2.43 6.61 -5.60
N ARG A 185 -1.83 6.95 -4.45
CA ARG A 185 -0.87 8.08 -4.32
C ARG A 185 0.43 7.87 -5.12
N LEU A 186 0.80 6.63 -5.36
CA LEU A 186 2.00 6.26 -6.09
C LEU A 186 1.69 5.75 -7.51
N SER A 187 0.46 5.90 -7.99
CA SER A 187 0.02 5.53 -9.36
C SER A 187 0.84 6.19 -10.49
N HIS A 188 1.47 7.33 -10.21
CA HIS A 188 2.37 7.97 -11.16
C HIS A 188 3.71 7.22 -11.31
N ARG A 189 4.14 6.49 -10.27
CA ARG A 189 5.43 5.81 -10.16
C ARG A 189 5.33 4.30 -10.42
N TYR A 190 4.23 3.68 -10.05
CA TYR A 190 3.98 2.25 -10.22
C TYR A 190 2.76 2.05 -11.11
N SER A 191 2.88 1.15 -12.09
CA SER A 191 1.82 0.86 -13.05
C SER A 191 0.82 -0.19 -12.54
N ASN A 192 1.28 -1.05 -11.64
CA ASN A 192 0.51 -2.06 -10.93
C ASN A 192 0.91 -2.06 -9.44
N SER A 193 0.03 -2.58 -8.59
CA SER A 193 0.27 -2.68 -7.15
C SER A 193 -0.37 -3.94 -6.61
N GLN A 194 0.31 -4.62 -5.70
CA GLN A 194 -0.13 -5.89 -5.10
C GLN A 194 -0.18 -5.78 -3.58
N LEU A 195 -1.20 -6.38 -2.98
CA LEU A 195 -1.24 -6.69 -1.56
C LEU A 195 -1.13 -8.20 -1.37
N VAL A 196 -0.12 -8.63 -0.60
CA VAL A 196 0.03 -10.02 -0.15
C VAL A 196 -0.26 -10.07 1.34
N GLU A 197 -1.38 -10.68 1.73
CA GLU A 197 -1.72 -10.88 3.13
C GLU A 197 -1.36 -12.29 3.59
N ILE A 198 -0.62 -12.34 4.68
CA ILE A 198 -0.14 -13.56 5.32
C ILE A 198 -0.74 -13.61 6.73
N ASN A 199 -1.68 -14.53 6.96
CA ASN A 199 -2.18 -14.80 8.30
C ASN A 199 -1.22 -15.75 9.04
N SER A 200 -0.54 -15.22 10.06
CA SER A 200 0.48 -16.00 10.79
C SER A 200 -0.11 -17.17 11.57
N HIS A 201 -1.31 -17.06 12.16
CA HIS A 201 -1.94 -18.17 12.88
C HIS A 201 -2.18 -19.40 11.99
N SER A 202 -2.60 -19.19 10.75
CA SER A 202 -2.76 -20.24 9.73
C SER A 202 -1.42 -20.86 9.31
N LEU A 203 -0.35 -20.07 9.24
CA LEU A 203 1.01 -20.54 8.94
C LEU A 203 1.57 -21.47 10.03
N PHE A 204 1.28 -21.22 11.32
CA PHE A 204 1.84 -22.06 12.40
C PHE A 204 1.03 -23.32 12.69
N SER A 205 -0.29 -23.25 12.53
CA SER A 205 -1.18 -24.38 12.83
C SER A 205 -1.08 -25.51 11.81
N LYS A 206 -0.96 -25.19 10.52
CA LYS A 206 -1.05 -26.18 9.42
C LYS A 206 0.28 -26.81 9.02
N TRP A 207 1.39 -26.11 9.23
CA TRP A 207 2.66 -26.44 8.58
C TRP A 207 3.71 -27.00 9.55
N PHE A 208 3.30 -27.46 10.72
CA PHE A 208 4.18 -27.90 11.81
C PHE A 208 5.18 -29.03 11.43
N SER A 209 4.98 -29.75 10.30
CA SER A 209 5.89 -30.80 9.80
C SER A 209 6.67 -30.48 8.50
N GLU A 210 6.20 -29.57 7.63
CA GLU A 210 6.83 -29.25 6.31
C GLU A 210 7.13 -27.74 6.08
N SER A 211 6.76 -26.89 7.03
CA SER A 211 6.73 -25.42 7.03
C SER A 211 7.91 -24.68 6.42
N GLY A 212 9.16 -25.10 6.68
CA GLY A 212 10.32 -24.33 6.23
C GLY A 212 10.37 -24.16 4.71
N LYS A 213 10.08 -25.23 3.95
CA LYS A 213 10.10 -25.20 2.48
C LYS A 213 8.96 -24.34 1.91
N LEU A 214 7.81 -24.34 2.56
CA LEU A 214 6.61 -23.66 2.06
C LEU A 214 6.67 -22.17 2.34
N VAL A 215 7.23 -21.76 3.48
CA VAL A 215 7.64 -20.37 3.71
C VAL A 215 8.61 -19.92 2.61
N MET A 216 9.64 -20.72 2.29
CA MET A 216 10.57 -20.37 1.21
C MET A 216 9.87 -20.26 -0.16
N LYS A 217 8.97 -21.19 -0.52
CA LYS A 217 8.18 -21.12 -1.78
C LYS A 217 7.29 -19.88 -1.84
N MET A 218 6.59 -19.56 -0.74
CA MET A 218 5.73 -18.38 -0.66
C MET A 218 6.53 -17.09 -0.86
N PHE A 219 7.66 -16.95 -0.17
CA PHE A 219 8.53 -15.77 -0.33
C PHE A 219 9.24 -15.73 -1.68
N ALA A 220 9.49 -16.87 -2.33
CA ALA A 220 9.97 -16.90 -3.72
C ALA A 220 8.94 -16.28 -4.67
N LYS A 221 7.65 -16.62 -4.54
CA LYS A 221 6.58 -15.97 -5.32
C LYS A 221 6.47 -14.46 -5.01
N ILE A 222 6.62 -14.06 -3.74
CA ILE A 222 6.67 -12.63 -3.37
C ILE A 222 7.88 -11.94 -4.02
N GLN A 223 9.04 -12.61 -4.05
CA GLN A 223 10.24 -12.07 -4.69
C GLN A 223 10.04 -11.89 -6.19
N GLU A 224 9.41 -12.83 -6.89
CA GLU A 224 9.06 -12.70 -8.31
C GLU A 224 8.22 -11.44 -8.58
N LEU A 225 7.26 -11.13 -7.70
CA LEU A 225 6.48 -9.88 -7.79
C LEU A 225 7.34 -8.63 -7.54
N ILE A 226 8.29 -8.70 -6.61
CA ILE A 226 9.18 -7.58 -6.26
C ILE A 226 10.22 -7.32 -7.36
N GLU A 227 10.54 -8.31 -8.19
CA GLU A 227 11.47 -8.17 -9.30
C GLU A 227 10.92 -7.28 -10.44
N ASP A 228 9.60 -7.08 -10.49
CA ASP A 228 8.97 -6.07 -11.36
C ASP A 228 9.19 -4.64 -10.79
N PRO A 229 9.99 -3.79 -11.44
CA PRO A 229 10.30 -2.44 -10.95
C PRO A 229 9.12 -1.47 -11.05
N ASP A 230 8.10 -1.81 -11.83
CA ASP A 230 6.89 -1.03 -12.03
C ASP A 230 5.76 -1.47 -11.10
N CYS A 231 5.99 -2.48 -10.27
CA CYS A 231 5.06 -3.03 -9.28
C CYS A 231 5.37 -2.61 -7.85
N LEU A 232 4.37 -2.04 -7.18
CA LEU A 232 4.41 -1.81 -5.74
C LEU A 232 3.87 -3.03 -5.01
N VAL A 233 4.74 -3.76 -4.32
CA VAL A 233 4.34 -4.91 -3.50
C VAL A 233 4.23 -4.51 -2.03
N THR A 234 3.05 -4.66 -1.45
CA THR A 234 2.80 -4.49 -0.01
C THR A 234 2.57 -5.86 0.63
N VAL A 235 3.40 -6.22 1.62
CA VAL A 235 3.23 -7.48 2.38
C VAL A 235 2.64 -7.17 3.74
N LEU A 236 1.44 -7.66 4.01
CA LEU A 236 0.76 -7.58 5.29
C LEU A 236 0.91 -8.91 6.03
N ILE A 237 1.49 -8.88 7.23
CA ILE A 237 1.55 -10.03 8.11
C ILE A 237 0.64 -9.75 9.30
N ASP A 238 -0.48 -10.47 9.38
CA ASP A 238 -1.44 -10.32 10.47
C ASP A 238 -1.14 -11.28 11.63
N GLU A 239 -1.59 -10.92 12.83
CA GLU A 239 -1.47 -11.68 14.08
C GLU A 239 -0.02 -12.04 14.46
N VAL A 240 0.94 -11.15 14.19
CA VAL A 240 2.38 -11.37 14.45
C VAL A 240 2.71 -11.80 15.89
N GLU A 241 1.83 -11.53 16.87
CA GLU A 241 1.94 -12.05 18.24
C GLU A 241 1.93 -13.58 18.31
N SER A 242 1.33 -14.26 17.33
CA SER A 242 1.35 -15.72 17.22
C SER A 242 2.78 -16.26 17.06
N LEU A 243 3.67 -15.49 16.39
CA LEU A 243 5.09 -15.78 16.27
C LEU A 243 5.79 -15.81 17.63
N ALA A 244 5.48 -14.81 18.46
CA ALA A 244 6.08 -14.69 19.78
C ALA A 244 5.63 -15.84 20.70
N ARG A 245 4.33 -16.19 20.65
CA ARG A 245 3.77 -17.32 21.40
C ARG A 245 4.40 -18.65 20.98
N ALA A 246 4.57 -18.88 19.69
CA ALA A 246 5.22 -20.09 19.18
C ALA A 246 6.65 -20.27 19.73
N ARG A 247 7.42 -19.17 19.83
CA ARG A 247 8.77 -19.20 20.42
C ARG A 247 8.78 -19.44 21.93
N GLN A 248 7.82 -18.85 22.65
CA GLN A 248 7.70 -19.04 24.10
C GLN A 248 7.34 -20.49 24.45
N SER A 249 6.35 -21.07 23.77
CA SER A 249 5.91 -22.46 24.00
C SER A 249 7.02 -23.48 23.74
N ALA A 250 7.88 -23.24 22.73
CA ALA A 250 9.02 -24.10 22.43
C ALA A 250 10.15 -24.02 23.48
N SER A 251 10.17 -22.97 24.30
CA SER A 251 11.17 -22.82 25.38
C SER A 251 10.74 -23.51 26.68
N SER A 252 9.44 -23.79 26.85
CA SER A 252 8.86 -24.34 28.08
C SER A 252 8.57 -25.85 28.03
N ASN A 253 8.31 -26.42 26.86
CA ASN A 253 8.02 -27.85 26.68
C ASN A 253 9.07 -28.51 25.77
N ASN A 254 9.47 -29.73 26.10
CA ASN A 254 10.50 -30.53 25.42
C ASN A 254 10.04 -31.07 24.03
N GLU A 255 9.22 -30.31 23.30
CA GLU A 255 8.59 -30.66 22.00
C GLU A 255 8.65 -29.45 21.04
N PRO A 256 8.78 -29.68 19.73
CA PRO A 256 10.02 -29.67 18.97
C PRO A 256 10.47 -28.27 18.52
N SER A 257 11.75 -28.17 18.20
CA SER A 257 12.47 -27.03 17.60
C SER A 257 11.86 -26.45 16.32
N ASP A 258 10.84 -27.09 15.74
CA ASP A 258 10.40 -26.86 14.38
C ASP A 258 9.61 -25.56 14.26
N SER A 259 8.74 -25.23 15.21
CA SER A 259 8.04 -23.93 15.26
C SER A 259 9.04 -22.76 15.29
N VAL A 260 10.13 -22.90 16.05
CA VAL A 260 11.22 -21.91 16.11
C VAL A 260 11.97 -21.82 14.77
N ARG A 261 12.17 -22.95 14.07
CA ARG A 261 12.76 -22.94 12.72
C ARG A 261 11.87 -22.19 11.72
N VAL A 262 10.55 -22.35 11.77
CA VAL A 262 9.61 -21.61 10.92
C VAL A 262 9.70 -20.11 11.19
N VAL A 263 9.67 -19.71 12.47
CA VAL A 263 9.77 -18.30 12.84
C VAL A 263 11.09 -17.70 12.36
N ASN A 264 12.20 -18.43 12.52
CA ASN A 264 13.50 -17.98 12.03
C ASN A 264 13.54 -17.90 10.50
N ALA A 265 12.95 -18.86 9.79
CA ALA A 265 12.85 -18.83 8.33
C ALA A 265 12.03 -17.62 7.86
N LEU A 266 10.88 -17.36 8.48
CA LEU A 266 10.02 -16.20 8.19
C LEU A 266 10.77 -14.89 8.42
N LEU A 267 11.41 -14.71 9.58
CA LEU A 267 12.18 -13.50 9.88
C LEU A 267 13.35 -13.32 8.91
N THR A 268 14.04 -14.40 8.55
CA THR A 268 15.11 -14.36 7.55
C THR A 268 14.58 -13.92 6.18
N GLN A 269 13.40 -14.39 5.78
CA GLN A 269 12.77 -13.99 4.53
C GLN A 269 12.34 -12.52 4.55
N ILE A 270 11.76 -12.04 5.65
CA ILE A 270 11.42 -10.61 5.85
C ILE A 270 12.68 -9.73 5.71
N ASP A 271 13.78 -10.13 6.32
CA ASP A 271 15.06 -9.41 6.23
C ASP A 271 15.63 -9.41 4.80
N GLN A 272 15.39 -10.47 4.02
CA GLN A 272 15.78 -10.54 2.62
C GLN A 272 14.94 -9.59 1.76
N ILE A 273 13.61 -9.66 1.83
CA ILE A 273 12.72 -8.80 1.01
C ILE A 273 12.89 -7.31 1.32
N LYS A 274 13.23 -6.96 2.56
CA LYS A 274 13.50 -5.57 2.96
C LYS A 274 14.63 -4.91 2.15
N ARG A 275 15.60 -5.71 1.69
CA ARG A 275 16.75 -5.21 0.90
C ARG A 275 16.39 -4.91 -0.55
N TYR A 276 15.32 -5.50 -1.07
CA TYR A 276 14.90 -5.24 -2.44
C TYR A 276 14.34 -3.82 -2.53
N CYS A 277 15.07 -3.01 -3.29
CA CYS A 277 14.69 -1.67 -3.66
C CYS A 277 14.27 -1.75 -5.11
N SER A 278 13.04 -1.36 -5.47
CA SER A 278 12.61 -1.16 -6.87
C SER A 278 13.37 -0.02 -7.57
N SER A 279 14.52 0.41 -7.01
CA SER A 279 15.46 1.31 -7.63
C SER A 279 16.49 0.46 -8.38
N ASN A 280 16.25 0.30 -9.67
CA ASN A 280 17.20 -0.23 -10.65
C ASN A 280 18.52 0.56 -10.72
N TYR A 281 18.70 1.63 -9.94
CA TYR A 281 19.87 2.50 -10.01
C TYR A 281 21.09 2.04 -9.22
N VAL A 282 20.98 1.07 -8.29
CA VAL A 282 22.11 0.67 -7.42
C VAL A 282 22.85 -0.59 -7.90
N ARG A 283 22.38 -1.29 -8.95
CA ARG A 283 23.04 -2.51 -9.43
C ARG A 283 24.25 -2.29 -10.35
N GLN A 284 24.64 -1.06 -10.70
CA GLN A 284 25.71 -0.80 -11.69
C GLN A 284 26.99 -0.13 -11.21
N VAL A 285 27.31 -0.18 -9.91
CA VAL A 285 28.67 0.11 -9.43
C VAL A 285 29.21 -1.08 -8.64
N ARG A 286 29.58 -2.14 -9.36
CA ARG A 286 30.68 -3.01 -8.94
C ARG A 286 31.92 -2.48 -9.65
N LEU A 287 32.89 -2.00 -8.86
CA LEU A 287 34.28 -1.88 -9.30
C LEU A 287 34.84 -3.27 -9.60
#